data_AF-A0A6A3B3H7-F1
#
_entry.id   AF-A0A6A3B3H7-F1
#
_cell.length_a   1.000
_cell.length_b   1.000
_cell.length_c   1.000
_cell.angle_alpha   90.00
_cell.angle_beta   90.00
_cell.angle_gamma   90.00
#
_symmetry.space_group_name_H-M   'P 1'
#
loop_
_entity.id
_entity.type
_entity.pdbx_description
1 polymer ?
#
loop_
_entity_poly.entity_id
_entity_poly.type
_entity_poly.pdbx_seq_one_letter_code
_entity_poly.pdbx_strand_id
1 'polypeptide(L)'
;MPTSNNKQRFTQALNSLISTRFQLTESFNVDPNPESSDPRTPSIPEHNAVDPEPDRPDDDSSNSGGKEEEEEEECGFCLFMKSGGCKESFVAWENCVDEAEKNGDDIAAKCVEVTVALKKCMEDHPDYYEQILKAEKAVHEEVLRELGKGKAAKENSEKKN
;
A
#
# COMPACT_ATOMS: atom_id res chain seq x y z
N MET A 1 -14.59 9.46 -5.18
CA MET A 1 -14.35 8.05 -5.57
C MET A 1 -12.98 8.03 -6.22
N PRO A 2 -11.94 7.49 -5.55
CA PRO A 2 -10.57 7.58 -6.04
C PRO A 2 -10.43 6.90 -7.39
N THR A 3 -9.91 7.65 -8.35
CA THR A 3 -9.77 7.20 -9.73
C THR A 3 -8.78 6.05 -9.80
N SER A 4 -9.10 5.10 -10.68
CA SER A 4 -8.43 3.81 -10.93
C SER A 4 -6.89 3.85 -11.09
N ASN A 5 -6.26 5.02 -11.15
CA ASN A 5 -4.85 5.20 -11.47
C ASN A 5 -3.89 4.92 -10.28
N ASN A 6 -4.24 5.31 -9.05
CA ASN A 6 -3.28 5.23 -7.93
C ASN A 6 -3.08 3.79 -7.40
N LYS A 7 -4.13 2.97 -7.40
CA LYS A 7 -4.02 1.52 -7.17
C LYS A 7 -3.16 0.85 -8.24
N GLN A 8 -3.25 1.33 -9.49
CA GLN A 8 -2.49 0.81 -10.61
C GLN A 8 -1.01 1.20 -10.53
N ARG A 9 -0.69 2.40 -10.04
CA ARG A 9 0.69 2.85 -9.81
C ARG A 9 1.37 2.11 -8.65
N PHE A 10 0.67 1.91 -7.54
CA PHE A 10 1.21 1.16 -6.40
C PHE A 10 1.43 -0.32 -6.74
N THR A 11 0.47 -0.92 -7.45
CA THR A 11 0.67 -2.27 -8.00
C THR A 11 1.74 -2.31 -9.08
N GLN A 12 1.92 -1.27 -9.88
CA GLN A 12 2.99 -1.21 -10.89
C GLN A 12 4.38 -1.04 -10.26
N ALA A 13 4.53 -0.28 -9.18
CA ALA A 13 5.78 -0.16 -8.43
C ALA A 13 6.15 -1.47 -7.70
N LEU A 14 5.17 -2.10 -7.04
CA LEU A 14 5.35 -3.43 -6.45
C LEU A 14 5.64 -4.50 -7.51
N ASN A 15 4.91 -4.50 -8.63
CA ASN A 15 5.15 -5.41 -9.74
C ASN A 15 6.49 -5.13 -10.44
N SER A 16 6.97 -3.89 -10.48
CA SER A 16 8.28 -3.52 -11.05
C SER A 16 9.43 -3.98 -10.16
N LEU A 17 9.30 -3.85 -8.83
CA LEU A 17 10.27 -4.38 -7.87
C LEU A 17 10.28 -5.91 -7.85
N ILE A 18 9.10 -6.53 -7.97
CA ILE A 18 8.97 -7.98 -8.16
C ILE A 18 9.57 -8.40 -9.51
N SER A 19 9.32 -7.66 -10.61
CA SER A 19 9.78 -7.95 -11.97
C SER A 19 11.29 -7.77 -12.16
N THR A 20 11.89 -6.73 -11.58
CA THR A 20 13.35 -6.49 -11.67
C THR A 20 14.12 -7.54 -10.86
N ARG A 21 13.54 -8.00 -9.74
CA ARG A 21 14.09 -9.12 -8.98
C ARG A 21 13.86 -10.48 -9.67
N PHE A 22 12.85 -10.56 -10.53
CA PHE A 22 12.51 -11.74 -11.34
C PHE A 22 13.37 -11.89 -12.61
N GLN A 23 14.00 -10.82 -13.11
CA GLN A 23 14.91 -10.92 -14.27
C GLN A 23 16.25 -11.64 -13.97
N LEU A 24 16.58 -11.89 -12.70
CA LEU A 24 17.78 -12.67 -12.32
C LEU A 24 17.53 -14.18 -12.20
N THR A 25 16.28 -14.64 -12.28
CA THR A 25 15.96 -16.07 -12.18
C THR A 25 14.92 -16.43 -13.22
N GLU A 26 15.41 -16.80 -14.39
CA GLU A 26 14.64 -17.28 -15.52
C GLU A 26 13.56 -18.32 -15.15
N SER A 27 12.44 -18.22 -15.87
CA SER A 27 11.53 -19.31 -16.20
C SER A 27 10.56 -19.80 -15.12
N PHE A 28 9.51 -19.02 -14.83
CA PHE A 28 8.22 -19.63 -14.47
C PHE A 28 7.07 -18.91 -15.16
N ASN A 29 6.61 -19.53 -16.26
CA ASN A 29 5.30 -19.25 -16.83
C ASN A 29 4.22 -19.71 -15.85
N VAL A 30 3.29 -18.82 -15.48
CA VAL A 30 2.04 -19.20 -14.84
C VAL A 30 0.91 -18.60 -15.64
N ASP A 31 0.25 -19.43 -16.43
CA ASP A 31 -1.02 -19.09 -17.08
C ASP A 31 -2.09 -18.77 -16.01
N PRO A 32 -2.95 -17.77 -16.22
CA PRO A 32 -4.01 -17.42 -15.30
C PRO A 32 -5.22 -18.34 -15.51
N ASN A 33 -5.67 -19.04 -14.46
CA ASN A 33 -7.02 -19.61 -14.44
C ASN A 33 -7.87 -18.93 -13.35
N PRO A 34 -9.04 -18.36 -13.69
CA PRO A 34 -9.96 -17.78 -12.72
C PRO A 34 -10.96 -18.82 -12.19
N GLU A 35 -11.67 -18.40 -11.15
CA GLU A 35 -12.91 -18.96 -10.58
C GLU A 35 -12.77 -19.83 -9.31
N SER A 36 -13.21 -19.26 -8.17
CA SER A 36 -14.04 -19.99 -7.20
C SER A 36 -14.74 -19.01 -6.21
N SER A 37 -16.02 -18.80 -6.48
CA SER A 37 -17.19 -18.67 -5.59
C SER A 37 -17.13 -17.96 -4.21
N ASP A 38 -17.94 -16.89 -4.12
CA ASP A 38 -18.68 -16.32 -2.96
C ASP A 38 -19.48 -17.38 -2.14
N PRO A 39 -19.80 -17.19 -0.82
CA PRO A 39 -20.84 -16.20 -0.44
C PRO A 39 -20.89 -15.63 1.01
N ARG A 40 -21.42 -14.40 1.14
CA ARG A 40 -22.55 -13.94 2.01
C ARG A 40 -22.31 -12.55 2.65
N THR A 41 -23.05 -11.57 2.14
CA THR A 41 -23.24 -10.23 2.70
C THR A 41 -24.45 -10.19 3.64
N PRO A 42 -24.40 -9.61 4.86
CA PRO A 42 -25.59 -9.28 5.63
C PRO A 42 -26.19 -7.94 5.18
N SER A 43 -27.47 -7.95 4.83
CA SER A 43 -28.28 -6.79 4.48
C SER A 43 -28.54 -5.88 5.71
N ILE A 44 -28.34 -4.58 5.56
CA ILE A 44 -28.78 -3.54 6.52
C ILE A 44 -30.14 -2.99 6.04
N PRO A 45 -31.14 -2.76 6.91
CA PRO A 45 -32.47 -2.31 6.49
C PRO A 45 -32.53 -0.81 6.16
N GLU A 46 -33.27 -0.50 5.09
CA GLU A 46 -33.79 0.83 4.76
C GLU A 46 -34.59 1.44 5.91
N HIS A 47 -34.40 2.74 6.15
CA HIS A 47 -35.47 3.60 6.65
C HIS A 47 -35.59 4.80 5.70
N ASN A 48 -36.74 4.90 5.03
CA ASN A 48 -37.18 6.06 4.28
C ASN A 48 -37.94 7.00 5.23
N ALA A 49 -37.70 8.30 5.13
CA ALA A 49 -38.71 9.32 5.43
C ALA A 49 -38.42 10.58 4.60
N VAL A 50 -39.47 11.03 3.91
CA VAL A 50 -39.57 12.10 2.91
C VAL A 50 -40.22 13.32 3.59
N ASP A 51 -39.75 14.55 3.32
CA ASP A 51 -40.58 15.69 2.82
C ASP A 51 -39.70 16.96 2.54
N PRO A 52 -40.13 17.92 1.68
CA PRO A 52 -39.28 18.83 0.91
C PRO A 52 -39.28 20.32 1.35
N GLU A 53 -38.24 21.05 0.86
CA GLU A 53 -38.05 22.48 0.44
C GLU A 53 -39.07 23.61 0.80
N PRO A 54 -38.67 24.91 0.90
CA PRO A 54 -37.97 25.67 -0.18
C PRO A 54 -37.04 26.86 0.22
N ASP A 55 -36.15 27.32 -0.68
CA ASP A 55 -36.17 28.67 -1.30
C ASP A 55 -34.97 28.94 -2.25
N ARG A 56 -35.22 29.76 -3.28
CA ARG A 56 -34.43 30.08 -4.50
C ARG A 56 -33.35 31.17 -4.20
N PRO A 57 -32.54 31.74 -5.15
CA PRO A 57 -32.53 31.64 -6.62
C PRO A 57 -31.16 31.51 -7.32
N ASP A 58 -31.23 31.29 -8.64
CA ASP A 58 -30.16 31.40 -9.64
C ASP A 58 -29.41 32.74 -9.60
N ASP A 59 -28.07 32.72 -9.67
CA ASP A 59 -27.25 33.84 -10.14
C ASP A 59 -26.10 33.31 -11.02
N ASP A 60 -26.03 33.86 -12.22
CA ASP A 60 -25.12 33.53 -13.31
C ASP A 60 -23.83 34.37 -13.21
N SER A 61 -22.74 33.83 -13.74
CA SER A 61 -21.50 34.54 -14.11
C SER A 61 -20.55 34.99 -12.99
N SER A 62 -19.48 34.22 -12.81
CA SER A 62 -18.16 34.72 -13.21
C SER A 62 -17.13 33.59 -13.32
N ASN A 63 -16.66 33.39 -14.55
CA ASN A 63 -15.41 32.74 -14.86
C ASN A 63 -14.25 33.45 -14.12
N SER A 64 -13.63 32.74 -13.18
CA SER A 64 -12.26 33.05 -12.77
C SER A 64 -11.55 31.73 -12.50
N GLY A 65 -10.68 31.35 -13.43
CA GLY A 65 -9.77 30.24 -13.26
C GLY A 65 -9.01 30.35 -11.94
N GLY A 66 -9.10 29.30 -11.13
CA GLY A 66 -8.38 29.19 -9.88
C GLY A 66 -8.05 27.72 -9.69
N LYS A 67 -6.83 27.37 -10.11
CA LYS A 67 -6.07 26.17 -9.75
C LYS A 67 -6.90 24.90 -9.56
N GLU A 68 -6.75 23.99 -10.51
CA GLU A 68 -6.72 22.56 -10.20
C GLU A 68 -5.60 22.34 -9.16
N GLU A 69 -5.90 22.60 -7.88
CA GLU A 69 -5.24 21.90 -6.80
C GLU A 69 -5.70 20.46 -6.99
N GLU A 70 -4.84 19.65 -7.59
CA GLU A 70 -4.92 18.21 -7.48
C GLU A 70 -5.13 17.94 -5.98
N GLU A 71 -6.37 17.65 -5.58
CA GLU A 71 -6.66 17.08 -4.28
C GLU A 71 -5.89 15.76 -4.28
N GLU A 72 -4.66 15.80 -3.77
CA GLU A 72 -3.89 14.62 -3.44
C GLU A 72 -4.75 13.84 -2.45
N GLU A 73 -5.50 12.87 -2.98
CA GLU A 73 -6.40 12.03 -2.22
C GLU A 73 -5.56 11.34 -1.13
N GLU A 74 -5.60 11.87 0.09
CA GLU A 74 -4.65 11.44 1.11
C GLU A 74 -4.88 9.96 1.42
N CYS A 75 -3.84 9.15 1.19
CA CYS A 75 -3.90 7.71 1.36
C CYS A 75 -4.32 7.38 2.81
N GLY A 76 -5.30 6.48 2.99
CA GLY A 76 -5.80 6.13 4.32
C GLY A 76 -4.71 5.62 5.28
N PHE A 77 -3.66 4.99 4.75
CA PHE A 77 -2.48 4.63 5.54
C PHE A 77 -1.63 5.84 5.93
N CYS A 78 -1.43 6.80 5.02
CA CYS A 78 -0.73 8.05 5.32
C CYS A 78 -1.48 8.84 6.42
N LEU A 79 -2.81 8.94 6.32
CA LEU A 79 -3.65 9.55 7.36
C LEU A 79 -3.47 8.87 8.71
N PHE A 80 -3.51 7.54 8.74
CA PHE A 80 -3.29 6.76 9.96
C PHE A 80 -1.88 7.04 10.55
N MET A 81 -0.83 6.94 9.74
CA MET A 81 0.54 7.14 10.21
C MET A 81 0.78 8.56 10.72
N LYS A 82 0.24 9.57 10.03
CA LYS A 82 0.33 10.98 10.43
C LYS A 82 -0.53 11.34 11.65
N SER A 83 -1.53 10.52 11.99
CA SER A 83 -2.38 10.72 13.17
C SER A 83 -1.80 10.08 14.45
N GLY A 84 -0.75 9.27 14.34
CA GLY A 84 -0.13 8.59 15.47
C GLY A 84 1.14 9.28 16.01
N GLY A 85 1.71 8.72 17.08
CA GLY A 85 2.90 9.25 17.75
C GLY A 85 4.18 9.25 16.90
N CYS A 86 4.20 8.49 15.81
CA CYS A 86 5.34 8.38 14.89
C CYS A 86 5.23 9.26 13.64
N LYS A 87 4.34 10.26 13.65
CA LYS A 87 4.14 11.19 12.52
C LYS A 87 5.45 11.74 11.96
N GLU A 88 6.33 12.27 12.82
CA GLU A 88 7.59 12.91 12.37
C GLU A 88 8.51 11.91 11.66
N SER A 89 8.65 10.69 12.22
CA SER A 89 9.42 9.62 11.60
C SER A 89 8.81 9.17 10.27
N PHE A 90 7.47 9.19 10.16
CA PHE A 90 6.77 8.83 8.94
C PHE A 90 6.97 9.88 7.83
N VAL A 91 6.85 11.17 8.15
CA VAL A 91 7.11 12.26 7.21
C VAL A 91 8.57 12.25 6.74
N ALA A 92 9.53 11.95 7.63
CA ALA A 92 10.93 11.80 7.24
C ALA A 92 11.14 10.63 6.25
N TRP A 93 10.40 9.54 6.44
CA TRP A 93 10.39 8.42 5.51
C TRP A 93 9.75 8.79 4.15
N GLU A 94 8.58 9.46 4.15
CA GLU A 94 7.93 9.95 2.91
C GLU A 94 8.88 10.85 2.11
N ASN A 95 9.53 11.81 2.77
CA ASN A 95 10.50 12.69 2.11
C ASN A 95 11.68 11.91 1.49
N CYS A 96 12.18 10.87 2.17
CA CYS A 96 13.25 10.03 1.61
C CYS A 96 12.77 9.25 0.38
N VAL A 97 11.56 8.71 0.42
CA VAL A 97 10.95 7.99 -0.71
C VAL A 97 10.80 8.94 -1.89
N ASP A 98 10.24 10.13 -1.67
CA ASP A 98 10.07 11.15 -2.71
C ASP A 98 11.39 11.55 -3.35
N GLU A 99 12.45 11.73 -2.54
CA GLU A 99 13.80 12.02 -3.04
C GLU A 99 14.37 10.86 -3.86
N ALA A 100 14.22 9.62 -3.38
CA ALA A 100 14.70 8.43 -4.09
C ALA A 100 13.96 8.25 -5.42
N GLU A 101 12.64 8.45 -5.46
CA GLU A 101 11.85 8.40 -6.69
C GLU A 101 12.27 9.47 -7.71
N LYS A 102 12.48 10.71 -7.24
CA LYS A 102 12.95 11.82 -8.09
C LYS A 102 14.33 11.54 -8.70
N ASN A 103 15.20 10.86 -7.95
CA ASN A 103 16.56 10.54 -8.39
C ASN A 103 16.67 9.20 -9.13
N GLY A 104 15.63 8.37 -9.11
CA GLY A 104 15.66 7.01 -9.65
C GLY A 104 16.52 6.05 -8.81
N ASP A 105 16.70 6.34 -7.53
CA ASP A 105 17.44 5.49 -6.59
C ASP A 105 16.59 4.29 -6.13
N ASP A 106 17.24 3.20 -5.72
CA ASP A 106 16.56 2.12 -5.02
C ASP A 106 16.13 2.59 -3.62
N ILE A 107 14.82 2.79 -3.42
CA ILE A 107 14.22 3.26 -2.16
C ILE A 107 14.64 2.36 -1.00
N ALA A 108 14.68 1.03 -1.20
CA ALA A 108 15.01 0.08 -0.16
C ALA A 108 16.45 0.25 0.34
N ALA A 109 17.41 0.50 -0.55
CA ALA A 109 18.78 0.81 -0.19
C ALA A 109 18.93 2.23 0.39
N LYS A 110 18.29 3.23 -0.25
CA LYS A 110 18.46 4.65 0.10
C LYS A 110 17.81 5.01 1.43
N CYS A 111 16.63 4.48 1.71
CA CYS A 111 15.80 4.85 2.85
C CYS A 111 15.81 3.80 3.97
N VAL A 112 16.75 2.86 3.97
CA VAL A 112 16.81 1.80 5.00
C VAL A 112 16.90 2.36 6.41
N GLU A 113 17.75 3.36 6.64
CA GLU A 113 17.96 3.93 7.98
C GLU A 113 16.71 4.64 8.51
N VAL A 114 16.06 5.43 7.67
CA VAL A 114 14.80 6.12 8.03
C VAL A 114 13.64 5.13 8.20
N THR A 115 13.62 4.05 7.41
CA THR A 115 12.63 2.97 7.55
C THR A 115 12.81 2.23 8.88
N VAL A 116 14.06 1.95 9.28
CA VAL A 116 14.37 1.33 10.58
C VAL A 116 13.98 2.25 11.73
N ALA A 117 14.25 3.56 11.62
CA ALA A 117 13.85 4.53 12.62
C ALA A 117 12.32 4.62 12.77
N LEU A 118 11.58 4.63 11.66
CA LEU A 118 10.12 4.59 11.65
C LEU A 118 9.59 3.33 12.32
N LYS A 119 10.08 2.15 11.92
CA LYS A 119 9.67 0.88 12.51
C LYS A 119 9.92 0.85 14.02
N LYS A 120 11.10 1.29 14.47
CA LYS A 120 11.43 1.34 15.90
C LYS A 120 10.45 2.23 16.66
N CYS A 121 10.10 3.39 16.11
CA CYS A 121 9.08 4.22 16.72
C CYS A 121 7.74 3.48 16.85
N MET A 122 7.31 2.76 15.81
CA MET A 122 6.06 2.00 15.87
C MET A 122 6.10 0.89 16.91
N GLU A 123 7.24 0.20 17.05
CA GLU A 123 7.47 -0.82 18.09
C GLU A 123 7.43 -0.25 19.51
N ASP A 124 7.90 0.99 19.70
CA ASP A 124 7.83 1.72 20.98
C ASP A 124 6.41 2.25 21.30
N HIS A 125 5.51 2.28 20.30
CA HIS A 125 4.12 2.73 20.40
C HIS A 125 3.10 1.63 19.98
N PRO A 126 3.15 0.43 20.60
CA PRO A 126 2.37 -0.72 20.15
C PRO A 126 0.87 -0.54 20.36
N ASP A 127 0.44 0.30 21.30
CA ASP A 127 -0.97 0.60 21.59
C ASP A 127 -1.71 1.19 20.38
N TYR A 128 -1.01 1.97 19.55
CA TYR A 128 -1.55 2.53 18.32
C TYR A 128 -1.23 1.64 17.09
N TYR A 129 -0.01 1.10 17.02
CA TYR A 129 0.50 0.44 15.80
C TYR A 129 0.39 -1.09 15.80
N GLU A 130 -0.23 -1.71 16.82
CA GLU A 130 -0.25 -3.17 17.02
C GLU A 130 -0.62 -3.97 15.77
N GLN A 131 -1.67 -3.53 15.06
CA GLN A 131 -2.22 -4.27 13.93
C GLN A 131 -1.26 -4.27 12.73
N ILE A 132 -0.54 -3.17 12.53
CA ILE A 132 0.45 -3.07 11.46
C ILE A 132 1.66 -3.95 11.80
N LEU A 133 2.13 -3.91 13.06
CA LEU A 133 3.25 -4.73 13.50
C LEU A 133 2.95 -6.24 13.40
N LYS A 134 1.71 -6.65 13.72
CA LYS A 134 1.25 -8.04 13.53
C LYS A 134 1.23 -8.43 12.05
N ALA A 135 0.70 -7.57 11.19
CA ALA A 135 0.67 -7.82 9.75
C ALA A 135 2.08 -7.93 9.17
N GLU A 136 2.99 -7.02 9.54
CA GLU A 136 4.39 -7.05 9.11
C GLU A 136 5.08 -8.36 9.54
N LYS A 137 4.91 -8.76 10.80
CA LYS A 137 5.48 -10.00 11.33
C LYS A 137 4.95 -11.23 10.58
N ALA A 138 3.66 -11.31 10.33
CA ALA A 138 3.06 -12.44 9.60
C ALA A 138 3.63 -12.56 8.18
N VAL A 139 3.78 -11.43 7.47
CA VAL A 139 4.41 -11.40 6.14
C VAL A 139 5.88 -11.84 6.22
N HIS A 140 6.63 -11.36 7.21
CA HIS A 140 8.03 -11.73 7.40
C HIS A 140 8.20 -13.23 7.65
N GLU A 141 7.41 -13.81 8.55
CA GLU A 141 7.43 -15.24 8.86
C GLU A 141 7.07 -16.10 7.65
N GLU A 142 6.10 -15.66 6.85
CA GLU A 142 5.71 -16.35 5.62
C GLU A 142 6.84 -16.36 4.59
N VAL A 143 7.51 -15.22 4.39
CA VAL A 143 8.67 -15.13 3.48
C VAL A 143 9.80 -16.06 3.94
N LEU A 144 10.07 -16.13 5.25
CA LEU A 144 11.07 -17.05 5.79
C LEU A 144 10.69 -18.52 5.56
N ARG A 145 9.41 -18.87 5.71
CA ARG A 145 8.90 -20.23 5.48
C ARG A 145 9.09 -20.67 4.03
N GLU A 146 8.76 -19.81 3.07
CA GLU A 146 8.93 -20.11 1.65
C GLU A 146 10.42 -20.22 1.25
N LEU A 147 11.28 -19.35 1.79
CA LEU A 147 12.73 -19.47 1.61
C LEU A 147 13.29 -20.80 2.17
N GLY A 148 12.75 -21.27 3.29
CA GLY A 148 13.14 -22.56 3.88
C GLY A 148 12.79 -23.75 2.99
N LYS A 149 11.58 -23.77 2.42
CA LYS A 149 11.15 -24.82 1.48
C LYS A 149 12.00 -24.84 0.21
N GLY A 150 12.32 -23.66 -0.34
CA GLY A 150 13.17 -23.54 -1.53
C GLY A 150 14.58 -24.09 -1.31
N LYS A 151 15.18 -23.84 -0.15
CA LYS A 151 16.50 -24.38 0.21
C LYS A 151 16.48 -25.91 0.36
N ALA A 152 15.48 -26.45 1.04
CA ALA A 152 15.35 -27.91 1.24
C ALA A 152 15.12 -28.66 -0.09
N ALA A 153 14.35 -28.10 -1.02
CA ALA A 153 14.14 -28.68 -2.34
C ALA A 153 15.41 -28.69 -3.18
N LYS A 154 16.22 -27.61 -3.14
CA LYS A 154 17.48 -27.51 -3.87
C LYS A 154 18.53 -28.50 -3.35
N GLU A 155 18.69 -28.61 -2.03
CA GLU A 155 19.64 -29.54 -1.42
C GLU A 155 19.30 -31.02 -1.70
N ASN A 156 18.01 -31.37 -1.76
CA ASN A 156 17.56 -32.72 -2.14
C ASN A 156 17.84 -33.04 -3.62
N SER A 157 17.89 -32.03 -4.50
CA SER A 157 18.22 -32.21 -5.92
C SER A 157 19.73 -32.36 -6.18
N GLU A 158 20.57 -31.67 -5.40
CA GLU A 158 22.04 -31.74 -5.51
C GLU A 158 22.61 -33.07 -4.98
N LYS A 159 21.93 -33.73 -4.03
CA LYS A 159 22.39 -35.00 -3.45
C LYS A 159 22.01 -36.25 -4.26
N LYS A 160 21.21 -36.10 -5.32
CA LYS A 160 20.75 -37.21 -6.18
C LYS A 160 21.55 -37.36 -7.48
N ASN A 161 22.64 -36.60 -7.65
CA ASN A 161 23.54 -36.70 -8.81
C ASN A 161 24.88 -37.32 -8.43
#